data_AF-A0A1V5LD51-F1
#
_entry.id   AF-A0A1V5LD51-F1
#
_cell.length_a   1.000
_cell.length_b   1.000
_cell.length_c   1.000
_cell.angle_alpha   90.00
_cell.angle_beta   90.00
_cell.angle_gamma   90.00
#
_symmetry.space_group_name_H-M   'P 1'
#
loop_
_entity.id
_entity.type
_entity.pdbx_description
1 polymer ?
#
loop_
_entity_poly.entity_id
_entity_poly.type
_entity_poly.pdbx_seq_one_letter_code
_entity_poly.pdbx_strand_id
1 'polypeptide(L)'
;MRITEPGEPFFVYDPLSADATTGVEGRGVVVMSVDILPSELPRDASVYFSGVLKEYIPVLARADYSVPFERLDLPPEIRRAVIVYHGELTPDYRYLERYL
;
A
#
# COMPACT_ATOMS: atom_id res chain seq x y z
N MET A 1 8.66 4.92 -16.17
CA MET A 1 7.20 4.79 -16.39
C MET A 1 6.58 6.12 -16.02
N ARG A 2 5.78 6.73 -16.91
CA ARG A 2 5.08 7.99 -16.62
C ARG A 2 3.89 7.67 -15.71
N ILE A 3 3.69 8.46 -14.65
CA ILE A 3 2.51 8.42 -13.79
C ILE A 3 1.53 9.46 -14.32
N THR A 4 0.24 9.15 -14.27
CA THR A 4 -0.84 10.05 -14.68
C THR A 4 -1.74 10.38 -13.51
N GLU A 5 -2.25 11.60 -13.49
CA GLU A 5 -3.23 12.04 -12.51
C GLU A 5 -4.64 11.58 -12.92
N PRO A 6 -5.59 11.42 -11.99
CA PRO A 6 -6.98 11.07 -12.30
C PRO A 6 -7.66 12.02 -13.30
N GLY A 7 -7.27 13.30 -13.32
CA GLY A 7 -7.77 14.31 -14.26
C GLY A 7 -7.24 14.18 -15.69
N GLU A 8 -6.08 13.55 -15.87
CA GLU A 8 -5.47 13.24 -17.17
C GLU A 8 -4.95 11.80 -17.17
N PRO A 9 -5.85 10.80 -17.09
CA PRO A 9 -5.47 9.44 -16.71
C PRO A 9 -4.82 8.66 -17.85
N PHE A 10 -4.80 9.21 -19.07
CA PHE A 10 -4.35 8.53 -20.28
C PHE A 10 -3.23 9.27 -20.99
N PHE A 11 -2.32 8.51 -21.59
CA PHE A 11 -1.40 8.99 -22.61
C PHE A 11 -1.22 7.92 -23.70
N VAL A 12 -0.86 8.34 -24.91
CA VAL A 12 -0.46 7.47 -26.01
C VAL A 12 1.05 7.31 -26.02
N TYR A 13 1.53 6.07 -25.92
CA TYR A 13 2.94 5.71 -26.04
C TYR A 13 3.24 5.16 -27.43
N ASP A 14 4.15 5.82 -28.16
CA ASP A 14 4.66 5.32 -29.43
C ASP A 14 5.99 4.58 -29.21
N PRO A 15 6.05 3.24 -29.33
CA PRO A 15 7.26 2.49 -29.05
C PRO A 15 8.37 2.72 -30.09
N LEU A 16 8.06 3.26 -31.27
CA LEU A 16 9.06 3.53 -32.30
C LEU A 16 9.80 4.85 -32.07
N SER A 17 9.10 5.87 -31.56
CA SER A 17 9.73 7.16 -31.22
C SER A 17 10.05 7.30 -29.73
N ALA A 18 9.51 6.42 -28.89
CA ALA A 18 9.52 6.49 -27.44
C ALA A 18 8.82 7.72 -26.85
N ASP A 19 7.96 8.38 -27.62
CA ASP A 19 7.19 9.54 -27.18
C ASP A 19 5.95 9.12 -26.38
N ALA A 20 5.57 9.98 -25.42
CA ALA A 20 4.36 9.83 -24.61
C ALA A 20 3.51 11.11 -24.67
N THR A 21 2.41 11.06 -25.43
CA THR A 21 1.53 12.22 -25.65
C THR A 21 0.28 12.09 -24.79
N THR A 22 -0.08 13.12 -24.01
CA THR A 22 -1.30 13.09 -23.18
C THR A 22 -2.55 12.88 -24.03
N GLY A 23 -3.50 12.10 -23.51
CA GLY A 23 -4.78 11.82 -24.15
C GLY A 23 -4.86 10.40 -24.73
N VAL A 24 -5.81 10.21 -25.63
CA VAL A 24 -6.13 8.90 -26.22
C VAL A 24 -5.99 8.87 -27.74
N GLU A 25 -5.63 10.01 -28.35
CA GLU A 25 -5.53 10.17 -29.79
C GLU A 25 -4.08 10.05 -30.28
N GLY A 26 -3.91 9.55 -31.50
CA GLY A 26 -2.62 9.43 -32.17
C GLY A 26 -2.18 7.98 -32.36
N ARG A 27 -0.95 7.83 -32.85
CA ARG A 27 -0.34 6.53 -33.16
C ARG A 27 0.39 6.00 -31.93
N GLY A 28 -0.02 4.85 -31.41
CA GLY A 28 0.63 4.21 -30.27
C GLY A 28 -0.33 3.40 -29.40
N VAL A 29 0.13 2.99 -28.22
CA VAL A 29 -0.66 2.29 -27.20
C VAL A 29 -1.22 3.31 -26.23
N VAL A 30 -2.54 3.29 -25.98
CA VAL A 30 -3.14 4.06 -24.90
C VAL A 30 -2.80 3.40 -23.57
N VAL A 31 -2.13 4.14 -22.69
CA VAL A 31 -1.70 3.69 -21.37
C VAL A 31 -2.46 4.48 -20.31
N MET A 32 -3.09 3.76 -19.38
CA MET A 32 -3.63 4.32 -18.14
C MET A 32 -2.68 3.99 -16.98
N SER A 33 -2.17 5.02 -16.30
CA SER A 33 -1.10 4.85 -15.30
C SER A 33 -1.36 5.63 -14.00
N VAL A 34 -2.62 5.64 -13.55
CA VAL A 34 -3.01 6.25 -12.27
C VAL A 34 -2.48 5.38 -11.13
N ASP A 35 -1.69 5.96 -10.25
CA ASP A 35 -0.95 5.27 -9.18
C ASP A 35 -1.80 4.97 -7.93
N ILE A 36 -2.88 5.73 -7.73
CA ILE A 36 -3.83 5.58 -6.60
C ILE A 36 -5.24 5.14 -7.05
N LEU A 37 -5.33 4.23 -8.02
CA LEU A 37 -6.61 3.76 -8.56
C LEU A 37 -7.63 3.30 -7.49
N PRO A 38 -7.27 2.67 -6.35
CA PRO A 38 -8.24 2.37 -5.30
C PRO A 38 -9.00 3.59 -4.77
N SER A 39 -8.39 4.78 -4.80
CA SER A 39 -9.03 6.04 -4.41
C SER A 39 -10.11 6.49 -5.40
N GLU A 40 -10.04 6.05 -6.66
CA GLU A 40 -11.07 6.30 -7.69
C GLU A 40 -12.28 5.38 -7.54
N LEU A 41 -12.14 4.27 -6.79
CA LEU A 41 -13.23 3.38 -6.40
C LEU A 41 -13.30 3.29 -4.86
N PRO A 42 -13.47 4.44 -4.17
CA PRO A 42 -13.16 4.55 -2.74
C PRO A 42 -14.06 3.67 -1.88
N ARG A 43 -15.32 3.49 -2.29
CA ARG A 43 -16.29 2.64 -1.60
C ARG A 43 -15.89 1.16 -1.70
N ASP A 44 -15.57 0.68 -2.89
CA ASP A 44 -15.26 -0.73 -3.13
C ASP A 44 -13.92 -1.10 -2.49
N ALA A 45 -12.92 -0.23 -2.61
CA ALA A 45 -11.64 -0.37 -1.92
C ALA A 45 -11.83 -0.44 -0.39
N SER A 46 -12.65 0.44 0.19
CA SER A 46 -12.94 0.44 1.63
C SER A 46 -13.69 -0.80 2.08
N VAL A 47 -14.69 -1.26 1.31
CA VAL A 47 -15.43 -2.49 1.60
C VAL A 47 -14.50 -3.69 1.58
N TYR A 48 -13.67 -3.82 0.54
CA TYR A 48 -12.70 -4.91 0.43
C TYR A 48 -11.69 -4.90 1.56
N PHE A 49 -11.01 -3.77 1.79
CA PHE A 49 -10.00 -3.63 2.84
C PHE A 49 -10.58 -3.90 4.24
N SER A 50 -11.76 -3.34 4.55
CA SER A 50 -12.41 -3.58 5.84
C SER A 50 -12.84 -5.03 6.02
N GLY A 51 -13.21 -5.73 4.94
CA GLY A 51 -13.50 -7.16 4.94
C GLY A 51 -12.28 -7.97 5.42
N VAL A 52 -11.12 -7.74 4.81
CA VAL A 52 -9.86 -8.40 5.18
C VAL A 52 -9.45 -8.02 6.62
N LEU A 53 -9.49 -6.73 6.97
CA LEU A 53 -9.09 -6.27 8.30
C LEU A 53 -9.95 -6.91 9.42
N LYS A 54 -11.26 -7.06 9.19
CA LYS A 54 -12.20 -7.64 10.16
C LYS A 54 -11.81 -9.05 10.61
N GLU A 55 -11.14 -9.83 9.78
CA GLU A 55 -10.67 -11.17 10.14
C GLU A 55 -9.61 -11.14 11.26
N TYR A 56 -8.81 -10.06 11.32
CA TYR A 56 -7.75 -9.88 12.32
C TYR A 56 -8.23 -9.18 13.60
N ILE A 57 -9.34 -8.43 13.54
CA ILE A 57 -9.85 -7.64 14.67
C ILE A 57 -10.02 -8.48 15.95
N PRO A 58 -10.61 -9.70 15.95
CA PRO A 58 -10.78 -10.47 17.18
C PRO A 58 -9.48 -10.87 17.85
N VAL A 59 -8.41 -11.11 17.08
CA VAL A 59 -7.11 -11.49 17.63
C VAL A 59 -6.38 -10.25 18.14
N LEU A 60 -6.39 -9.17 17.36
CA LEU A 60 -5.85 -7.87 17.77
C LEU A 60 -6.50 -7.37 19.06
N ALA A 61 -7.82 -7.51 19.22
CA ALA A 61 -8.54 -7.02 20.38
C ALA A 61 -8.32 -7.87 21.66
N ARG A 62 -7.95 -9.15 21.51
CA ARG A 62 -7.73 -10.08 22.64
C ARG A 62 -6.27 -10.17 23.08
N ALA A 63 -5.33 -9.70 22.26
CA ALA A 63 -3.92 -9.72 22.60
C ALA A 63 -3.65 -8.89 23.87
N ASP A 64 -2.78 -9.42 24.74
CA ASP A 64 -2.28 -8.69 25.89
C ASP A 64 -1.09 -7.83 25.45
N TYR A 65 -1.30 -6.52 25.32
CA TYR A 65 -0.24 -5.58 24.93
C TYR A 65 0.57 -5.08 26.13
N SER A 66 0.38 -5.59 27.36
CA SER A 66 1.20 -5.20 28.50
C SER A 66 2.54 -5.95 28.57
N VAL A 67 2.66 -7.06 27.85
CA VAL A 67 3.86 -7.92 27.85
C VAL A 67 4.95 -7.39 26.91
N PRO A 68 6.21 -7.84 27.04
CA PRO A 68 7.26 -7.58 26.05
C PRO A 68 6.94 -8.15 24.66
N PHE A 69 7.50 -7.56 23.59
CA PHE A 69 7.23 -7.96 22.20
C PHE A 69 7.55 -9.43 21.89
N GLU A 70 8.52 -10.01 22.61
CA GLU A 70 8.90 -11.42 22.49
C GLU A 70 7.78 -12.36 22.94
N ARG A 71 6.91 -11.88 23.83
CA ARG A 71 5.80 -12.62 24.44
C ARG A 71 4.43 -12.21 23.89
N LEU A 72 4.38 -11.20 23.03
CA LEU A 72 3.15 -10.73 22.41
C LEU A 72 2.58 -11.80 21.46
N ASP A 73 1.43 -12.33 21.84
CA ASP A 73 0.74 -13.38 21.08
C ASP A 73 -0.12 -12.76 19.98
N LEU A 74 0.44 -12.70 18.78
CA LEU A 74 -0.21 -12.22 17.56
C LEU A 74 0.02 -13.21 16.41
N PRO A 75 -0.87 -13.25 15.42
CA PRO A 75 -0.65 -14.04 14.21
C PRO A 75 0.68 -13.64 13.57
N PRO A 76 1.48 -14.59 13.06
CA PRO A 76 2.83 -14.30 12.57
C PRO A 76 2.88 -13.16 11.54
N GLU A 77 1.88 -13.06 10.66
CA GLU A 77 1.73 -12.00 9.67
C GLU A 77 1.54 -10.61 10.29
N ILE A 78 0.75 -10.50 11.34
CA ILE A 78 0.56 -9.25 12.07
C ILE A 78 1.82 -8.93 12.88
N ARG A 79 2.38 -9.92 13.57
CA ARG A 79 3.58 -9.74 14.41
C ARG A 79 4.76 -9.20 13.61
N ARG A 80 4.99 -9.72 12.40
CA ARG A 80 6.01 -9.21 11.47
C ARG A 80 5.69 -7.81 10.94
N ALA A 81 4.41 -7.41 10.90
CA ALA A 81 3.99 -6.09 10.46
C ALA A 81 4.10 -5.02 11.56
N VAL A 82 4.38 -5.39 12.82
CA VAL A 82 4.59 -4.43 13.91
C VAL A 82 5.97 -3.80 13.78
N ILE A 83 6.03 -2.54 13.34
CA ILE A 83 7.29 -1.79 13.19
C ILE A 83 7.79 -1.25 14.53
N VAL A 84 6.87 -0.71 15.35
CA VAL A 84 7.16 -0.09 16.64
C VAL A 84 6.26 -0.70 17.71
N TYR A 85 6.84 -1.00 18.87
CA TYR A 85 6.14 -1.49 20.03
C TYR A 85 6.63 -0.77 21.29
N HIS A 86 5.71 -0.19 22.06
CA HIS A 86 6.02 0.59 23.27
C HIS A 86 7.09 1.69 23.08
N GLY A 87 7.09 2.33 21.91
CA GLY A 87 8.03 3.40 21.58
C GLY A 87 9.40 2.94 21.09
N GLU A 88 9.63 1.63 21.00
CA GLU A 88 10.86 1.05 20.48
C GLU A 88 10.63 0.33 19.15
N LEU A 89 11.61 0.38 18.26
CA LEU A 89 11.59 -0.42 17.04
C LEU A 89 11.64 -1.92 17.39
N THR A 90 10.79 -2.71 16.75
CA THR A 90 10.84 -4.16 16.91
C THR A 90 12.10 -4.73 16.23
N PRO A 91 12.54 -5.95 16.57
CA PRO A 91 13.85 -6.46 16.16
C PRO A 91 14.14 -6.36 14.66
N ASP A 92 13.17 -6.69 13.81
CA ASP A 92 13.33 -6.69 12.35
C ASP A 92 13.45 -5.27 11.76
N TYR A 93 13.04 -4.24 12.52
CA TYR A 93 13.01 -2.84 12.10
C TYR A 93 14.07 -1.98 12.80
N ARG A 94 14.90 -2.53 13.69
CA ARG A 94 16.02 -1.82 14.34
C ARG A 94 16.98 -1.16 13.35
N TYR A 95 17.08 -1.67 12.12
CA TYR A 95 17.88 -1.06 11.07
C TYR A 95 17.49 0.39 10.73
N LEU A 96 16.24 0.79 11.04
CA LEU A 96 15.71 2.13 10.83
C LEU A 96 16.32 3.18 11.76
N GLU A 97 16.88 2.78 12.91
CA GLU A 97 17.58 3.68 13.85
C GLU A 97 18.74 4.44 13.17
N ARG A 98 19.28 3.91 12.08
CA ARG A 98 20.34 4.56 11.29
C ARG A 98 19.86 5.79 10.51
N TYR A 99 18.55 6.00 10.42
CA TYR A 99 17.93 7.07 9.62
C TYR A 99 17.04 8.02 10.45
N LEU A 100 16.99 7.84 11.77
CA LEU A 100 16.28 8.70 12.73
C LEU A 100 17.27 9.67 13.38
#